data_AF-A0AAV6CFQ3-F1
#
_entry.id   AF-A0AAV6CFQ3-F1
#
_cell.length_a   1.000
_cell.length_b   1.000
_cell.length_c   1.000
_cell.angle_alpha   90.00
_cell.angle_beta   90.00
_cell.angle_gamma   90.00
#
_symmetry.space_group_name_H-M   'P 1'
#
loop_
_entity.id
_entity.type
_entity.pdbx_description
1 polymer ?
#
loop_
_entity_poly.entity_id
_entity_poly.type
_entity_poly.pdbx_seq_one_letter_code
_entity_poly.pdbx_strand_id
1 'polypeptide(L)'
;MLRKSAIFTLLLACVALLLAGCGTVPPGAPGERGGTDKPNNASFGLDRFSPGQKLMIEFTDVPGAPPPFTQTILENGEILLPLGKRVKAGGKRKAELVEEIRNLYVPGYYQRLTVNIQTEDRWYFVGGEVKTPGQKVYVADLTVSKAIQAAGDFTNFAKENAVEITRADGQFLKVDCKKARQNARYDVPIYPGDSINVPRSWY
;
A
#
# COMPACT_ATOMS: atom_id res chain seq x y z
N MET A 1 -60.29 -17.22 67.54
CA MET A 1 -60.76 -18.11 66.47
C MET A 1 -60.05 -17.70 65.18
N LEU A 2 -58.90 -18.33 64.91
CA LEU A 2 -58.77 -19.42 63.93
C LEU A 2 -58.98 -18.97 62.46
N ARG A 3 -57.83 -18.88 61.78
CA ARG A 3 -57.51 -19.55 60.50
C ARG A 3 -58.03 -18.94 59.18
N LYS A 4 -57.03 -18.72 58.31
CA LYS A 4 -57.03 -18.81 56.83
C LYS A 4 -57.55 -17.59 56.06
N SER A 5 -56.64 -16.70 55.64
CA SER A 5 -56.60 -16.27 54.23
C SER A 5 -55.29 -15.55 53.87
N ALA A 6 -54.15 -16.19 54.17
CA ALA A 6 -52.82 -15.74 53.72
C ALA A 6 -52.44 -16.30 52.32
N ILE A 7 -53.45 -16.64 51.50
CA ILE A 7 -53.25 -17.28 50.18
C ILE A 7 -53.87 -16.44 49.05
N PHE A 8 -54.59 -15.35 49.36
CA PHE A 8 -55.31 -14.56 48.36
C PHE A 8 -54.65 -13.22 47.98
N THR A 9 -53.51 -12.88 48.60
CA THR A 9 -52.73 -11.66 48.32
C THR A 9 -51.46 -11.93 47.50
N LEU A 10 -51.31 -13.13 46.93
CA LEU A 10 -50.21 -13.49 46.01
C LEU A 10 -50.68 -13.67 44.55
N LEU A 11 -51.96 -13.39 44.25
CA LEU A 11 -52.52 -13.45 42.89
C LEU A 11 -53.16 -12.14 42.44
N LEU A 12 -52.74 -11.03 43.05
CA LEU A 12 -53.17 -9.66 42.73
C LEU A 12 -51.95 -8.76 42.46
N ALA A 13 -50.99 -9.30 41.71
CA ALA A 13 -49.83 -8.57 41.18
C ALA A 13 -49.64 -8.80 39.67
N CYS A 14 -50.61 -9.40 38.97
CA CYS A 14 -50.49 -9.81 37.56
C CYS A 14 -51.50 -9.18 36.59
N VAL A 15 -52.35 -8.22 37.00
CA VAL A 15 -53.37 -7.64 36.10
C VAL A 15 -53.39 -6.11 36.19
N ALA A 16 -52.24 -5.48 35.93
CA ALA A 16 -52.16 -4.02 35.74
C ALA A 16 -51.00 -3.62 34.80
N LEU A 17 -50.73 -4.40 33.75
CA LEU A 17 -49.85 -4.00 32.65
C LEU A 17 -50.42 -4.47 31.31
N LEU A 18 -51.53 -3.84 30.89
CA LEU A 18 -52.03 -3.90 29.52
C LEU A 18 -52.41 -2.47 29.09
N LEU A 19 -51.38 -1.64 28.88
CA LEU A 19 -51.40 -0.59 27.89
C LEU A 19 -50.22 -0.83 26.95
N ALA A 20 -50.50 -1.63 25.92
CA ALA A 20 -49.64 -1.82 24.77
C ALA A 20 -49.64 -0.53 23.93
N GLY A 21 -48.65 0.33 24.18
CA GLY A 21 -48.24 1.39 23.26
C GLY A 21 -47.13 0.86 22.36
N CYS A 22 -47.39 0.84 21.06
CA CYS A 22 -46.45 0.40 20.02
C CYS A 22 -45.36 1.47 19.84
N GLY A 23 -44.11 1.15 20.20
CA GLY A 23 -42.93 1.96 19.93
C GLY A 23 -41.92 1.13 19.16
N THR A 24 -41.73 1.44 17.88
CA THR A 24 -40.79 0.79 16.97
C THR A 24 -39.34 1.00 17.44
N VAL A 25 -38.67 -0.09 17.80
CA VAL A 25 -37.24 -0.12 18.11
C VAL A 25 -36.44 -0.15 16.79
N PRO A 26 -35.56 0.83 16.51
CA PRO A 26 -34.64 0.74 15.38
C PRO A 26 -33.59 -0.37 15.65
N PRO A 27 -33.25 -1.19 14.65
CA PRO A 27 -32.33 -2.29 14.85
C PRO A 27 -30.88 -1.80 14.89
N GLY A 28 -30.16 -2.18 15.95
CA GLY A 28 -28.73 -2.47 15.88
C GLY A 28 -27.77 -1.32 16.17
N ALA A 29 -27.42 -1.16 17.45
CA ALA A 29 -26.07 -0.74 17.82
C ALA A 29 -25.66 -1.41 19.15
N PRO A 30 -25.03 -2.60 19.11
CA PRO A 30 -24.16 -3.05 20.18
C PRO A 30 -22.86 -2.24 20.11
N GLY A 31 -22.44 -1.69 21.25
CA GLY A 31 -21.10 -1.13 21.38
C GLY A 31 -20.04 -2.21 21.17
N GLU A 32 -19.08 -1.92 20.29
CA GLU A 32 -17.85 -2.68 20.16
C GLU A 32 -16.66 -1.76 20.44
N ARG A 33 -15.89 -2.15 21.47
CA ARG A 33 -14.47 -1.81 21.57
C ARG A 33 -13.77 -2.49 20.39
N GLY A 34 -13.57 -1.75 19.31
CA GLY A 34 -12.77 -2.17 18.16
C GLY A 34 -11.35 -1.62 18.27
N GLY A 35 -10.44 -2.44 18.80
CA GLY A 35 -9.03 -2.31 18.44
C GLY A 35 -8.87 -2.62 16.95
N THR A 36 -7.86 -2.00 16.35
CA THR A 36 -7.31 -2.27 15.01
C THR A 36 -8.32 -2.30 13.85
N ASP A 37 -8.46 -1.18 13.17
CA ASP A 37 -8.47 -1.18 11.70
C ASP A 37 -7.62 0.01 11.23
N LYS A 38 -6.30 -0.21 11.21
CA LYS A 38 -5.48 0.43 10.18
C LYS A 38 -6.21 0.14 8.86
N PRO A 39 -6.38 1.11 7.94
CA PRO A 39 -6.84 0.77 6.61
C PRO A 39 -5.88 -0.28 6.04
N ASN A 40 -6.34 -1.53 6.01
CA ASN A 40 -5.76 -2.64 5.26
C ASN A 40 -6.01 -2.35 3.79
N ASN A 41 -5.44 -1.25 3.31
CA ASN A 41 -5.21 -1.08 1.90
C ASN A 41 -4.07 -2.01 1.56
N ALA A 42 -4.44 -3.06 0.85
CA ALA A 42 -3.53 -4.00 0.25
C ALA A 42 -2.68 -3.37 -0.85
N SER A 43 -1.84 -2.41 -0.47
CA SER A 43 -0.57 -2.10 -1.13
C SER A 43 0.48 -3.14 -0.70
N PHE A 44 0.10 -4.42 -0.65
CA PHE A 44 0.96 -5.52 -0.21
C PHE A 44 1.70 -6.10 -1.42
N GLY A 45 2.70 -5.39 -1.94
CA GLY A 45 3.60 -5.95 -2.97
C GLY A 45 4.51 -4.99 -3.74
N LEU A 46 4.24 -3.68 -3.74
CA LEU A 46 4.72 -2.78 -4.80
C LEU A 46 6.02 -2.00 -4.50
N ASP A 47 6.49 -2.04 -3.25
CA ASP A 47 7.70 -1.34 -2.79
C ASP A 47 8.63 -2.25 -1.98
N ARG A 48 8.54 -3.55 -2.26
CA ARG A 48 9.47 -4.54 -1.73
C ARG A 48 10.66 -4.64 -2.66
N PHE A 49 11.83 -4.89 -2.08
CA PHE A 49 12.99 -5.13 -2.92
C PHE A 49 12.87 -6.48 -3.64
N SER A 50 13.18 -6.48 -4.93
CA SER A 50 13.17 -7.68 -5.77
C SER A 50 14.57 -8.27 -5.92
N PRO A 51 14.72 -9.61 -6.01
CA PRO A 51 15.97 -10.23 -6.42
C PRO A 51 16.49 -9.61 -7.72
N GLY A 52 17.81 -9.40 -7.81
CA GLY A 52 18.48 -8.74 -8.94
C GLY A 52 18.51 -7.21 -8.87
N GLN A 53 17.83 -6.58 -7.91
CA GLN A 53 17.87 -5.12 -7.74
C GLN A 53 19.21 -4.67 -7.15
N LYS A 54 19.77 -3.58 -7.68
CA LYS A 54 20.96 -2.93 -7.13
C LYS A 54 20.58 -1.89 -6.08
N LEU A 55 21.24 -1.98 -4.94
CA LEU A 55 21.10 -1.10 -3.79
C LEU A 55 22.45 -0.44 -3.50
N MET A 56 22.50 0.88 -3.46
CA MET A 56 23.63 1.60 -2.89
C MET A 56 23.37 1.78 -1.39
N ILE A 57 24.26 1.23 -0.58
CA ILE A 57 24.17 1.25 0.87
C ILE A 57 25.27 2.14 1.40
N GLU A 58 24.89 3.04 2.30
CA GLU A 58 25.78 4.00 2.94
C GLU A 58 25.60 3.92 4.45
N PHE A 59 26.72 3.74 5.16
CA PHE A 59 26.76 3.76 6.61
C PHE A 59 27.21 5.15 7.06
N THR A 60 26.40 5.79 7.89
CA THR A 60 26.66 7.11 8.45
C THR A 60 26.63 7.05 9.97
N ASP A 61 27.14 8.08 10.63
CA ASP A 61 27.17 8.20 12.09
C ASP A 61 28.09 7.19 12.82
N VAL A 62 29.09 6.65 12.11
CA VAL A 62 30.13 5.75 12.67
C VAL A 62 31.55 6.27 12.37
N PRO A 63 32.49 6.18 13.33
CA PRO A 63 33.89 6.49 13.06
C PRO A 63 34.49 5.43 12.13
N GLY A 64 35.17 5.86 11.06
CA GLY A 64 35.73 4.94 10.06
C GLY A 64 34.67 4.24 9.20
N ALA A 65 33.57 4.93 8.89
CA ALA A 65 32.54 4.41 8.00
C ALA A 65 33.13 3.89 6.68
N PRO A 66 32.74 2.70 6.21
CA PRO A 66 33.12 2.26 4.88
C PRO A 66 32.55 3.23 3.84
N PRO A 67 33.23 3.41 2.69
CA PRO A 67 32.68 4.19 1.59
C PRO A 67 31.34 3.59 1.12
N PRO A 68 30.44 4.39 0.53
CA PRO A 68 29.20 3.88 -0.06
C PRO A 68 29.50 2.74 -1.03
N PHE A 69 28.78 1.64 -0.90
CA PHE A 69 28.99 0.45 -1.72
C PHE A 69 27.68 0.00 -2.36
N THR A 70 27.78 -0.49 -3.59
CA THR A 70 26.63 -1.01 -4.32
C THR A 70 26.56 -2.53 -4.14
N GLN A 71 25.39 -3.03 -3.75
CA GLN A 71 25.10 -4.43 -3.57
C GLN A 71 23.90 -4.84 -4.42
N THR A 72 23.99 -5.97 -5.11
CA THR A 72 22.88 -6.58 -5.85
C THR A 72 22.20 -7.64 -5.01
N ILE A 73 20.88 -7.60 -4.92
CA ILE A 73 20.11 -8.63 -4.22
C ILE A 73 20.28 -9.95 -4.97
N LEU A 74 20.78 -10.97 -4.27
CA LEU A 74 20.98 -12.31 -4.83
C LEU A 74 19.64 -12.99 -5.11
N GLU A 75 19.64 -14.08 -5.88
CA GLU A 75 18.43 -14.86 -6.19
C GLU A 75 17.72 -15.40 -4.94
N ASN A 76 18.49 -15.72 -3.90
CA ASN A 76 17.95 -16.14 -2.60
C ASN A 76 17.33 -14.97 -1.80
N GLY A 77 17.36 -13.74 -2.33
CA GLY A 77 16.87 -12.54 -1.68
C GLY A 77 17.82 -11.95 -0.64
N GLU A 78 19.05 -12.43 -0.52
CA GLU A 78 20.02 -11.91 0.44
C GLU A 78 20.92 -10.83 -0.17
N ILE A 79 21.47 -9.99 0.70
CA ILE A 79 22.57 -9.09 0.37
C ILE A 79 23.77 -9.35 1.27
N LEU A 80 24.97 -9.19 0.69
CA LEU A 80 26.23 -9.26 1.43
C LEU A 80 26.65 -7.86 1.86
N LEU A 81 26.79 -7.68 3.17
CA LEU A 81 27.23 -6.45 3.78
C LEU A 81 28.70 -6.55 4.24
N PRO A 82 29.37 -5.41 4.53
CA PRO A 82 30.70 -5.39 5.10
C PRO A 82 30.84 -6.28 6.33
N LEU A 83 32.05 -6.73 6.64
CA LEU A 83 32.31 -7.68 7.73
C LEU A 83 31.67 -9.07 7.49
N GLY A 84 31.34 -9.40 6.23
CA GLY A 84 30.84 -10.71 5.81
C GLY A 84 29.43 -11.04 6.30
N LYS A 85 28.65 -10.03 6.69
CA LYS A 85 27.29 -10.24 7.19
C LYS A 85 26.30 -10.40 6.04
N ARG A 86 25.36 -11.33 6.19
CA ARG A 86 24.26 -11.53 5.24
C ARG A 86 22.96 -11.07 5.85
N VAL A 87 22.14 -10.40 5.06
CA VAL A 87 20.80 -9.96 5.47
C VAL A 87 19.80 -10.23 4.35
N LYS A 88 18.56 -10.58 4.72
CA LYS A 88 17.50 -10.86 3.74
C LYS A 88 16.84 -9.54 3.31
N ALA A 89 17.16 -9.06 2.12
CA ALA A 89 16.57 -7.84 1.54
C ALA A 89 15.32 -8.14 0.69
N GLY A 90 15.31 -9.27 0.00
CA GLY A 90 14.25 -9.70 -0.90
C GLY A 90 12.90 -9.79 -0.17
N GLY A 91 11.91 -9.10 -0.74
CA GLY A 91 10.57 -9.02 -0.15
C GLY A 91 10.46 -8.06 1.04
N LYS A 92 11.52 -7.38 1.50
CA LYS A 92 11.43 -6.39 2.59
C LYS A 92 11.22 -4.98 2.05
N ARG A 93 10.62 -4.14 2.88
CA ARG A 93 10.55 -2.69 2.63
C ARG A 93 11.88 -2.03 3.02
N LYS A 94 12.15 -0.85 2.47
CA LYS A 94 13.35 -0.06 2.82
C LYS A 94 13.52 0.12 4.33
N ALA A 95 12.47 0.51 5.04
CA ALA A 95 12.51 0.70 6.49
C ALA A 95 12.83 -0.59 7.25
N GLU A 96 12.22 -1.71 6.84
CA GLU A 96 12.45 -3.03 7.47
C GLU A 96 13.90 -3.50 7.29
N LEU A 97 14.46 -3.28 6.10
CA LEU A 97 15.86 -3.63 5.81
C LEU A 97 16.83 -2.75 6.60
N VAL A 98 16.58 -1.44 6.71
CA VAL A 98 17.41 -0.51 7.50
C VAL A 98 17.48 -0.94 8.96
N GLU A 99 16.33 -1.25 9.56
CA GLU A 99 16.27 -1.69 10.97
C GLU A 99 17.00 -3.02 11.19
N GLU A 100 16.86 -3.98 10.28
CA GLU A 100 17.56 -5.26 10.39
C GLU A 100 19.08 -5.12 10.26
N ILE A 101 19.54 -4.30 9.30
CA ILE A 101 20.96 -3.98 9.16
C ILE A 101 21.47 -3.32 10.45
N ARG A 102 20.72 -2.37 11.00
CA ARG A 102 21.06 -1.71 12.27
C ARG A 102 21.22 -2.72 13.40
N ASN A 103 20.27 -3.65 13.55
CA ASN A 103 20.31 -4.69 14.59
C ASN A 103 21.44 -5.71 14.39
N LEU A 104 21.90 -5.93 13.15
CA LEU A 104 23.04 -6.80 12.85
C LEU A 104 24.38 -6.20 13.29
N TYR A 105 24.51 -4.87 13.28
CA TYR A 105 25.76 -4.19 13.62
C TYR A 105 25.76 -3.51 15.00
N VAL A 106 24.61 -3.17 15.55
CA VAL A 106 24.48 -2.52 16.87
C VAL A 106 23.90 -3.51 17.88
N PRO A 107 24.49 -3.64 19.08
CA PRO A 107 25.69 -2.95 19.58
C PRO A 107 27.00 -3.67 19.25
N GLY A 108 26.98 -4.76 18.46
CA GLY A 108 28.12 -5.67 18.32
C GLY A 108 29.38 -5.08 17.67
N TYR A 109 29.23 -4.17 16.72
CA TYR A 109 30.33 -3.53 15.98
C TYR A 109 30.33 -2.00 16.11
N TYR A 110 29.14 -1.39 16.18
CA TYR A 110 28.97 0.06 16.30
C TYR A 110 28.06 0.41 17.49
N GLN A 111 28.31 1.57 18.11
CA GLN A 111 27.45 2.10 19.19
C GLN A 111 26.16 2.72 18.63
N ARG A 112 26.27 3.39 17.47
CA ARG A 112 25.19 3.99 16.70
C ARG A 112 25.46 3.71 15.23
N LEU A 113 24.44 3.44 14.45
CA LEU A 113 24.56 3.24 13.00
C LEU A 113 23.32 3.81 12.33
N THR A 114 23.54 4.68 11.35
CA THR A 114 22.49 5.17 10.45
C THR A 114 22.75 4.63 9.06
N VAL A 115 21.79 3.90 8.50
CA VAL A 115 21.91 3.25 7.20
C VAL A 115 21.03 3.99 6.21
N ASN A 116 21.66 4.48 5.13
CA ASN A 116 20.95 5.01 3.99
C ASN A 116 20.99 3.99 2.86
N ILE A 117 19.83 3.75 2.25
CA ILE A 117 19.68 2.81 1.13
C ILE A 117 19.12 3.58 -0.05
N GLN A 118 19.89 3.69 -1.11
CA GLN A 118 19.45 4.26 -2.39
C GLN A 118 19.25 3.12 -3.39
N THR A 119 18.18 3.21 -4.16
CA THR A 119 17.91 2.29 -5.27
C THR A 119 18.22 2.99 -6.58
N GLU A 120 18.61 2.24 -7.60
CA GLU A 120 18.63 2.80 -8.96
C GLU A 120 17.24 3.31 -9.36
N ASP A 121 17.22 4.41 -10.11
CA ASP A 121 15.98 4.96 -10.64
C ASP A 121 15.34 3.94 -11.57
N ARG A 122 14.09 3.62 -11.26
CA ARG A 122 13.24 2.79 -12.10
C ARG A 122 12.42 3.71 -12.98
N TRP A 123 12.10 3.27 -14.19
CA TRP A 123 11.46 4.13 -15.19
C TRP A 123 10.22 3.47 -15.77
N TYR A 124 9.30 4.30 -16.25
CA TYR A 124 8.17 3.90 -17.10
C TYR A 124 8.04 4.91 -18.24
N PHE A 125 7.34 4.53 -19.30
CA PHE A 125 7.17 5.35 -20.49
C PHE A 125 5.73 5.83 -20.60
N VAL A 126 5.54 7.10 -20.96
CA VAL A 126 4.23 7.66 -21.30
C VAL A 126 4.29 8.29 -22.67
N GLY A 127 3.37 7.91 -23.55
CA GLY A 127 3.29 8.38 -24.92
C GLY A 127 1.86 8.72 -25.34
N GLY A 128 1.76 9.29 -26.54
CA GLY A 128 0.48 9.68 -27.14
C GLY A 128 0.00 11.05 -26.68
N GLU A 129 -1.31 11.19 -26.52
CA GLU A 129 -2.03 12.43 -26.24
C GLU A 129 -1.96 12.84 -24.76
N VAL A 130 -0.74 13.12 -24.29
CA VAL A 130 -0.43 13.73 -22.98
C VAL A 130 0.41 14.99 -23.18
N LYS A 131 0.44 15.92 -22.22
CA LYS A 131 1.18 17.19 -22.40
C LYS A 131 2.69 17.03 -22.50
N THR A 132 3.26 16.06 -21.78
CA THR A 132 4.70 15.83 -21.71
C THR A 132 5.00 14.35 -21.84
N PRO A 133 4.96 13.81 -23.07
CA PRO A 133 5.34 12.43 -23.34
C PRO A 133 6.84 12.21 -23.10
N GLY A 134 7.21 10.96 -22.85
CA GLY A 134 8.58 10.53 -22.63
C GLY A 134 8.72 9.61 -21.42
N GLN A 135 9.98 9.37 -21.06
CA GLN A 135 10.37 8.57 -19.92
C GLN A 135 10.13 9.33 -18.62
N LYS A 136 9.61 8.63 -17.60
CA LYS A 136 9.28 9.18 -16.28
C LYS A 136 9.85 8.27 -15.20
N VAL A 137 10.24 8.86 -14.07
CA VAL A 137 10.76 8.12 -12.90
C VAL A 137 9.60 7.45 -12.18
N TYR A 138 9.74 6.14 -11.97
CA TYR A 138 8.79 5.34 -11.21
C TYR A 138 8.98 5.60 -9.71
N VAL A 139 7.88 5.97 -9.06
CA VAL A 139 7.77 6.05 -7.60
C VAL A 139 6.84 4.95 -7.10
N ALA A 140 6.99 4.56 -5.83
CA ALA A 140 6.12 3.55 -5.23
C ALA A 140 4.63 3.96 -5.26
N ASP A 141 3.75 2.96 -5.33
CA ASP A 141 2.28 3.14 -5.34
C ASP A 141 1.76 4.04 -6.48
N LEU A 142 2.40 3.92 -7.66
CA LEU A 142 2.02 4.61 -8.87
C LEU A 142 0.88 3.89 -9.59
N THR A 143 -0.14 4.65 -9.99
CA THR A 143 -1.28 4.19 -10.80
C THR A 143 -1.29 4.88 -12.15
N VAL A 144 -2.07 4.38 -13.10
CA VAL A 144 -2.24 4.98 -14.43
C VAL A 144 -2.61 6.46 -14.34
N SER A 145 -3.56 6.79 -13.47
CA SER A 145 -4.02 8.17 -13.30
C SER A 145 -2.91 9.09 -12.78
N LYS A 146 -2.11 8.63 -11.81
CA LYS A 146 -0.94 9.39 -11.30
C LYS A 146 0.17 9.49 -12.34
N ALA A 147 0.39 8.42 -13.10
CA ALA A 147 1.40 8.37 -14.16
C ALA A 147 1.12 9.39 -15.26
N ILE A 148 -0.15 9.56 -15.64
CA ILE A 148 -0.60 10.56 -16.62
C ILE A 148 -0.50 11.98 -16.06
N GLN A 149 -0.83 12.19 -14.79
CA GLN A 149 -0.62 13.48 -14.12
C GLN A 149 0.86 13.89 -14.11
N ALA A 150 1.77 12.94 -13.86
CA ALA A 150 3.22 13.18 -13.96
C ALA A 150 3.70 13.47 -15.40
N ALA A 151 2.91 13.10 -16.41
CA ALA A 151 3.09 13.48 -17.81
C ALA A 151 2.39 14.80 -18.17
N GLY A 152 1.90 15.57 -17.19
CA GLY A 152 1.26 16.86 -17.40
C GLY A 152 -0.25 16.81 -17.68
N ASP A 153 -0.89 15.67 -17.40
CA ASP A 153 -2.29 15.37 -17.74
C ASP A 153 -2.53 15.13 -19.24
N PHE A 154 -3.76 14.74 -19.57
CA PHE A 154 -4.24 14.51 -20.92
C PHE A 154 -4.24 15.80 -21.77
N THR A 155 -4.10 15.65 -23.09
CA THR A 155 -4.42 16.73 -24.05
C THR A 155 -5.93 16.77 -24.32
N ASN A 156 -6.41 17.85 -24.93
CA ASN A 156 -7.82 17.97 -25.33
C ASN A 156 -8.26 16.95 -26.40
N PHE A 157 -7.30 16.29 -27.05
CA PHE A 157 -7.55 15.29 -28.10
C PHE A 157 -7.36 13.87 -27.57
N ALA A 158 -7.12 13.69 -26.27
CA ALA A 158 -6.87 12.40 -25.67
C ALA A 158 -8.13 11.53 -25.58
N LYS A 159 -7.98 10.24 -25.84
CA LYS A 159 -9.03 9.24 -25.64
C LYS A 159 -8.92 8.63 -24.24
N GLU A 160 -9.40 9.34 -23.23
CA GLU A 160 -9.27 8.96 -21.81
C GLU A 160 -9.91 7.61 -21.45
N ASN A 161 -10.92 7.15 -22.20
CA ASN A 161 -11.62 5.90 -21.94
C ASN A 161 -10.91 4.65 -22.49
N ALA A 162 -9.78 4.83 -23.17
CA ALA A 162 -9.11 3.79 -23.92
C ALA A 162 -7.58 3.90 -23.80
N VAL A 163 -7.07 4.18 -22.60
CA VAL A 163 -5.62 4.23 -22.37
C VAL A 163 -5.06 2.82 -22.44
N GLU A 164 -3.94 2.68 -23.15
CA GLU A 164 -3.30 1.41 -23.44
C GLU A 164 -2.05 1.28 -22.56
N ILE A 165 -1.86 0.11 -21.96
CA ILE A 165 -0.70 -0.20 -21.11
C ILE A 165 -0.08 -1.48 -21.64
N THR A 166 1.17 -1.39 -22.03
CA THR A 166 2.00 -2.54 -22.36
C THR A 166 2.95 -2.77 -21.20
N ARG A 167 2.77 -3.88 -20.50
CA ARG A 167 3.65 -4.32 -19.41
C ARG A 167 5.00 -4.77 -19.95
N ALA A 168 6.02 -4.76 -19.09
CA ALA A 168 7.35 -5.26 -19.45
C ALA A 168 7.38 -6.75 -19.88
N ASP A 169 6.41 -7.55 -19.44
CA ASP A 169 6.24 -8.95 -19.83
C ASP A 169 5.45 -9.14 -21.15
N GLY A 170 5.06 -8.04 -21.80
CA GLY A 170 4.31 -8.03 -23.06
C GLY A 170 2.78 -8.09 -22.89
N GLN A 171 2.26 -8.13 -21.65
CA GLN A 171 0.81 -8.07 -21.45
C GLN A 171 0.25 -6.71 -21.87
N PHE A 172 -0.84 -6.73 -22.63
CA PHE A 172 -1.55 -5.53 -23.05
C PHE A 172 -2.85 -5.36 -22.27
N LEU A 173 -3.01 -4.20 -21.63
CA LEU A 173 -4.18 -3.84 -20.86
C LEU A 173 -4.77 -2.54 -21.38
N LYS A 174 -6.11 -2.45 -21.33
CA LYS A 174 -6.85 -1.25 -21.67
C LYS A 174 -7.58 -0.72 -20.44
N VAL A 175 -7.38 0.55 -20.15
CA VAL A 175 -7.90 1.20 -18.94
C VAL A 175 -8.77 2.40 -19.31
N ASP A 176 -9.94 2.45 -18.68
CA ASP A 176 -10.85 3.58 -18.75
C ASP A 176 -10.52 4.57 -17.63
N CYS A 177 -9.74 5.60 -17.97
CA CYS A 177 -9.29 6.59 -16.98
C CYS A 177 -10.42 7.51 -16.52
N LYS A 178 -11.53 7.62 -17.26
CA LYS A 178 -12.72 8.36 -16.79
C LYS A 178 -13.36 7.65 -15.60
N LYS A 179 -13.45 6.32 -15.68
CA LYS A 179 -13.92 5.50 -14.56
C LYS A 179 -12.90 5.45 -13.42
N ALA A 180 -11.61 5.39 -13.73
CA ALA A 180 -10.54 5.41 -12.72
C ALA A 180 -10.56 6.70 -11.87
N ARG A 181 -10.84 7.86 -12.50
CA ARG A 181 -11.01 9.14 -11.81
C ARG A 181 -12.19 9.15 -10.82
N GLN A 182 -13.26 8.44 -11.14
CA GLN A 182 -14.45 8.36 -10.29
C GLN A 182 -14.35 7.28 -9.21
N ASN A 183 -13.67 6.18 -9.53
CA ASN A 183 -13.58 4.99 -8.69
C ASN A 183 -12.17 4.40 -8.79
N ALA A 184 -11.41 4.48 -7.70
CA ALA A 184 -10.03 3.99 -7.62
C ALA A 184 -9.86 2.50 -7.95
N ARG A 185 -10.93 1.70 -7.85
CA ARG A 185 -10.93 0.28 -8.23
C ARG A 185 -10.59 0.04 -9.71
N TYR A 186 -10.88 1.00 -10.59
CA TYR A 186 -10.54 0.91 -12.01
C TYR A 186 -9.16 1.51 -12.33
N ASP A 187 -8.49 2.09 -11.34
CA ASP A 187 -7.16 2.67 -11.51
C ASP A 187 -6.12 1.55 -11.36
N VAL A 188 -5.50 1.19 -12.49
CA VAL A 188 -4.56 0.06 -12.54
C VAL A 188 -3.20 0.51 -12.00
N PRO A 189 -2.52 -0.30 -11.15
CA PRO A 189 -1.15 -0.01 -10.73
C PRO A 189 -0.18 -0.17 -11.90
N ILE A 190 0.78 0.74 -11.99
CA ILE A 190 1.87 0.73 -12.97
C ILE A 190 3.10 0.08 -12.34
N TYR A 191 3.93 -0.55 -13.15
CA TYR A 191 5.20 -1.14 -12.75
C TYR A 191 6.37 -0.54 -13.53
N PRO A 192 7.61 -0.67 -13.00
CA PRO A 192 8.82 -0.39 -13.75
C PRO A 192 8.85 -1.11 -15.10
N GLY A 193 9.21 -0.38 -16.16
CA GLY A 193 9.29 -0.90 -17.53
C GLY A 193 7.98 -0.85 -18.31
N ASP A 194 6.86 -0.49 -17.68
CA ASP A 194 5.58 -0.35 -18.38
C ASP A 194 5.61 0.82 -19.36
N SER A 195 4.88 0.65 -20.47
CA SER A 195 4.65 1.67 -21.48
C SER A 195 3.17 2.01 -21.55
N ILE A 196 2.85 3.29 -21.30
CA ILE A 196 1.49 3.82 -21.32
C ILE A 196 1.33 4.61 -22.61
N ASN A 197 0.38 4.22 -23.45
CA ASN A 197 0.03 4.93 -24.67
C ASN A 197 -1.38 5.50 -24.56
N VAL A 198 -1.51 6.80 -24.75
CA VAL A 198 -2.80 7.48 -24.78
C VAL A 198 -3.18 7.75 -26.23
N PRO A 199 -4.13 6.98 -26.80
CA PRO A 199 -4.53 7.19 -28.19
C PRO A 199 -5.28 8.51 -28.35
N ARG A 200 -5.28 9.02 -29.58
CA ARG A 200 -6.09 10.16 -29.98
C ARG A 200 -7.57 9.78 -30.08
N SER A 201 -8.43 10.67 -29.61
CA SER A 201 -9.87 10.59 -29.87
C SER A 201 -10.13 11.05 -31.29
N TRP A 202 -10.68 10.17 -32.11
CA TRP A 202 -11.26 10.56 -33.39
C TRP A 202 -12.62 11.20 -33.12
N TYR A 203 -12.82 12.41 -33.66
CA TYR A 203 -14.13 13.02 -33.84
C TYR A 203 -14.40 13.04 -35.34
#